data_AF-A0A8K0Q397-F1
#
_entry.id   AF-A0A8K0Q397-F1
#
_cell.length_a   1.000
_cell.length_b   1.000
_cell.length_c   1.000
_cell.angle_alpha   90.00
_cell.angle_beta   90.00
_cell.angle_gamma   90.00
#
_symmetry.space_group_name_H-M   'P 1'
#
loop_
_entity.id
_entity.type
_entity.pdbx_description
1 polymer ?
#
loop_
_entity_poly.entity_id
_entity_poly.type
_entity_poly.pdbx_seq_one_letter_code
_entity_poly.pdbx_strand_id
1 'polypeptide(L)'
;MGFRRFIIIANDAGHCTCVPVLTYHGKMKGVTPMKHGVIYEKGKKPRLLSGEPELGFPPVQAQITQAGERLYREHRVDYSKLTTVEHSVKVFFIGHIEGKDFDVVSDAVNQCWEEKIHRHKRGKESVERESSTHPSYS
;
A
#
# COMPACT_ATOMS: atom_id res chain seq x y z
N MET A 1 -2.69 -13.60 18.58
CA MET A 1 -2.84 -13.57 17.12
C MET A 1 -3.52 -12.25 16.73
N GLY A 2 -2.95 -11.50 15.80
CA GLY A 2 -3.52 -10.23 15.34
C GLY A 2 -4.26 -10.39 14.00
N PHE A 3 -5.22 -9.50 13.74
CA PHE A 3 -5.87 -9.40 12.43
C PHE A 3 -4.99 -8.61 11.45
N ARG A 4 -5.01 -9.00 10.17
CA ARG A 4 -4.44 -8.17 9.09
C ARG A 4 -5.36 -6.98 8.85
N ARG A 5 -4.80 -5.79 8.83
CA ARG A 5 -5.54 -4.54 8.61
C ARG A 5 -5.36 -4.11 7.17
N PHE A 6 -6.41 -3.51 6.61
CA PHE A 6 -6.45 -3.07 5.22
C PHE A 6 -7.16 -1.71 5.13
N ILE A 7 -6.78 -0.92 4.14
CA ILE A 7 -7.58 0.22 3.66
C ILE A 7 -8.27 -0.26 2.40
N ILE A 8 -9.60 -0.12 2.35
CA ILE A 8 -10.40 -0.40 1.16
C ILE A 8 -10.24 0.78 0.19
N ILE A 9 -9.88 0.49 -1.05
CA ILE A 9 -9.66 1.48 -2.11
C ILE A 9 -10.82 1.49 -3.11
N ALA A 10 -11.33 0.31 -3.44
CA ALA A 10 -12.48 0.14 -4.33
C ALA A 10 -13.33 -1.03 -3.84
N ASN A 11 -14.63 -0.94 -4.07
CA ASN A 11 -15.59 -1.95 -3.67
C ASN A 11 -16.36 -2.44 -4.90
N ASP A 12 -16.37 -3.76 -5.11
CA ASP A 12 -17.04 -4.43 -6.22
C ASP A 12 -18.13 -5.38 -5.68
N ALA A 13 -18.95 -5.98 -6.55
CA ALA A 13 -20.13 -6.74 -6.13
C ALA A 13 -19.84 -7.94 -5.18
N GLY A 14 -18.66 -8.57 -5.27
CA GLY A 14 -18.30 -9.76 -4.48
C GLY A 14 -16.99 -9.66 -3.69
N HIS A 15 -16.24 -8.58 -3.88
CA HIS A 15 -14.95 -8.37 -3.25
C HIS A 15 -14.62 -6.88 -3.23
N CYS A 16 -13.61 -6.52 -2.46
CA CYS A 16 -13.02 -5.20 -2.50
C CYS A 16 -11.53 -5.27 -2.83
N THR A 17 -11.04 -4.21 -3.46
CA THR A 17 -9.61 -4.00 -3.68
C THR A 17 -9.06 -3.14 -2.54
N CYS A 18 -8.00 -3.61 -1.91
CA CYS A 18 -7.44 -3.04 -0.71
C CYS A 18 -5.92 -2.84 -0.80
N VAL A 19 -5.38 -2.02 0.09
CA VAL A 19 -3.94 -1.97 0.42
C VAL A 19 -3.70 -2.38 1.88
N PRO A 20 -2.63 -3.14 2.18
CA PRO A 20 -2.39 -3.62 3.53
C PRO A 20 -1.81 -2.53 4.43
N VAL A 21 -2.22 -2.58 5.69
CA VAL A 21 -1.57 -1.91 6.81
C VAL A 21 -0.69 -2.93 7.53
N LEU A 22 0.61 -2.68 7.51
CA LEU A 22 1.67 -3.56 8.01
C LEU A 22 2.28 -3.00 9.28
N THR A 23 2.72 -3.87 10.18
CA THR A 23 3.40 -3.47 11.43
C THR A 23 4.91 -3.58 11.25
N TYR A 24 5.62 -2.46 11.33
CA TYR A 24 7.08 -2.39 11.29
C TYR A 24 7.67 -1.99 12.63
N HIS A 25 8.70 -2.73 13.07
CA HIS A 25 9.41 -2.45 14.32
C HIS A 25 10.71 -1.69 14.04
N GLY A 26 10.61 -0.58 13.32
CA GLY A 26 11.77 0.28 12.97
C GLY A 26 12.69 -0.27 11.87
N LYS A 27 12.35 -1.42 11.27
CA LYS A 27 13.17 -2.06 10.23
C LYS A 27 12.32 -2.39 9.02
N MET A 28 12.61 -1.74 7.90
CA MET A 28 11.98 -1.95 6.60
C MET A 28 12.93 -2.71 5.65
N LYS A 29 13.47 -3.85 6.12
CA LYS A 29 14.39 -4.67 5.32
C LYS A 29 13.63 -5.42 4.23
N GLY A 30 14.13 -5.38 3.00
CA GLY A 30 13.55 -6.11 1.86
C GLY A 30 12.23 -5.55 1.32
N VAL A 31 11.81 -4.36 1.80
CA VAL A 31 10.68 -3.61 1.23
C VAL A 31 11.20 -2.30 0.64
N THR A 32 10.40 -1.65 -0.20
CA THR A 32 10.73 -0.34 -0.79
C THR A 32 10.05 0.76 0.04
N PRO A 33 10.76 1.54 0.87
CA PRO A 33 10.15 2.57 1.72
C PRO A 33 9.37 3.62 0.95
N MET A 34 9.81 3.93 -0.27
CA MET A 34 9.13 4.86 -1.19
C MET A 34 7.73 4.42 -1.61
N LYS A 35 7.34 3.18 -1.33
CA LYS A 35 6.00 2.65 -1.62
C LYS A 35 5.05 2.75 -0.42
N HIS A 36 5.52 3.31 0.69
CA HIS A 36 4.84 3.29 1.96
C HIS A 36 4.50 4.70 2.47
N GLY A 37 3.56 4.76 3.41
CA GLY A 37 3.25 5.97 4.19
C GLY A 37 2.89 5.63 5.63
N VAL A 38 2.92 6.65 6.49
CA VAL A 38 2.47 6.54 7.89
C VAL A 38 0.94 6.57 7.91
N ILE A 39 0.30 5.63 8.61
CA ILE A 39 -1.11 5.75 9.01
C ILE A 39 -1.18 6.05 10.51
N TYR A 40 -1.99 7.01 10.91
CA TYR A 40 -2.12 7.42 12.30
C TYR A 40 -3.57 7.72 12.67
N GLU A 41 -3.88 7.59 13.96
CA GLU A 41 -5.22 7.84 14.48
C GLU A 41 -5.48 9.33 14.67
N LYS A 42 -6.72 9.75 14.39
CA LYS A 42 -7.20 11.12 14.62
C LYS A 42 -6.88 11.60 16.04
N GLY A 43 -6.37 12.83 16.13
CA GLY A 43 -5.91 13.43 17.39
C GLY A 43 -4.48 13.04 17.81
N LYS A 44 -3.82 12.10 17.11
CA LYS A 44 -2.39 11.81 17.29
C LYS A 44 -1.55 12.55 16.24
N LYS A 45 -0.24 12.67 16.48
CA LYS A 45 0.72 13.21 15.51
C LYS A 45 1.41 12.07 14.75
N PRO A 46 1.52 12.14 13.41
CA PRO A 46 2.28 11.16 12.63
C PRO A 46 3.77 11.29 12.95
N ARG A 47 4.48 10.16 13.07
CA ARG A 47 5.92 10.12 13.35
C ARG A 47 6.54 8.85 12.76
N LEU A 48 7.77 8.99 12.26
CA LEU A 48 8.63 7.85 11.94
C LEU A 48 9.19 7.25 13.23
N LEU A 49 9.50 5.95 13.19
CA LEU A 49 10.21 5.28 14.27
C LEU A 49 11.72 5.53 14.16
N SER A 50 12.45 5.37 15.26
CA SER A 50 13.91 5.40 15.24
C SER A 50 14.44 4.33 14.29
N GLY A 51 15.29 4.73 13.35
CA GLY A 51 15.87 3.85 12.34
C GLY A 51 14.98 3.57 11.12
N GLU A 52 13.77 4.13 11.06
CA GLU A 52 13.00 4.11 9.81
C GLU A 52 13.59 5.07 8.78
N PRO A 53 13.68 4.65 7.52
CA PRO A 53 13.98 5.55 6.41
C PRO A 53 12.82 6.53 6.18
N GLU A 54 13.08 7.56 5.36
CA GLU A 54 12.02 8.37 4.79
C GLU A 54 11.07 7.50 3.95
N LEU A 55 9.79 7.85 3.98
CA LEU A 55 8.72 7.16 3.26
C LEU A 55 8.29 7.98 2.06
N GLY A 56 7.75 7.32 1.03
CA GLY A 56 7.46 7.99 -0.24
C GLY A 56 6.18 8.82 -0.27
N PHE A 57 5.28 8.61 0.70
CA PHE A 57 3.97 9.25 0.69
C PHE A 57 3.64 9.97 2.00
N PRO A 58 2.86 11.05 1.94
CA PRO A 58 2.42 11.79 3.12
C PRO A 58 1.68 10.90 4.13
N PRO A 59 1.70 11.25 5.44
CA PRO A 59 0.91 10.55 6.44
C PRO A 59 -0.60 10.67 6.21
N VAL A 60 -1.33 9.60 6.46
CA VAL A 60 -2.81 9.54 6.33
C VAL A 60 -3.48 9.33 7.69
N GLN A 61 -4.49 10.14 8.00
CA GLN A 61 -5.24 10.05 9.24
C GLN A 61 -6.42 9.09 9.10
N ALA A 62 -6.59 8.24 10.11
CA ALA A 62 -7.75 7.38 10.25
C ALA A 62 -8.56 7.77 11.48
N GLN A 63 -9.87 7.83 11.32
CA GLN A 63 -10.80 7.90 12.44
C GLN A 63 -11.17 6.46 12.85
N ILE A 64 -10.70 6.05 14.03
CA ILE A 64 -11.05 4.76 14.64
C ILE A 64 -12.37 4.95 15.39
N THR A 65 -13.38 4.18 14.99
CA THR A 65 -14.75 4.28 15.54
C THR A 65 -15.08 3.12 16.46
N GLN A 66 -14.30 2.05 16.40
CA GLN A 66 -14.56 0.84 17.16
C GLN A 66 -13.87 0.87 18.53
N ALA A 67 -14.66 0.71 19.59
CA ALA A 67 -14.16 0.71 20.96
C ALA A 67 -13.14 -0.41 21.20
N GLY A 68 -12.03 -0.07 21.85
CA GLY A 68 -10.93 -1.00 22.14
C GLY A 68 -9.94 -1.20 21.00
N GLU A 69 -10.25 -0.75 19.78
CA GLU A 69 -9.31 -0.77 18.66
C GLU A 69 -8.44 0.50 18.63
N ARG A 70 -7.25 0.37 18.05
CA ARG A 70 -6.31 1.49 17.89
C ARG A 70 -5.32 1.25 16.75
N LEU A 71 -4.73 2.34 16.27
CA LEU A 71 -3.54 2.27 15.42
C LEU A 71 -2.28 2.46 16.26
N TYR A 72 -1.29 1.62 15.95
CA TYR A 72 0.03 1.64 16.55
C TYR A 72 0.98 2.51 15.73
N ARG A 73 2.02 3.05 16.37
CA ARG A 73 3.00 3.94 15.73
C ARG A 73 3.83 3.22 14.67
N GLU A 74 3.86 1.90 14.76
CA GLU A 74 4.51 0.92 13.90
C GLU A 74 3.72 0.65 12.61
N HIS A 75 2.45 1.08 12.53
CA HIS A 75 1.61 0.80 11.37
C HIS A 75 2.00 1.67 10.17
N ARG A 76 2.28 1.03 9.03
CA ARG A 76 2.54 1.66 7.74
C ARG A 76 1.61 1.08 6.69
N VAL A 77 1.20 1.89 5.72
CA VAL A 77 0.47 1.42 4.54
C VAL A 77 1.49 1.05 3.46
N ASP A 78 1.28 -0.06 2.75
CA ASP A 78 2.00 -0.36 1.49
C ASP A 78 1.06 -0.11 0.31
N TYR A 79 1.21 1.05 -0.35
CA TYR A 79 0.34 1.47 -1.44
C TYR A 79 0.56 0.69 -2.74
N SER A 80 1.66 -0.06 -2.83
CA SER A 80 1.99 -0.81 -4.04
C SER A 80 1.40 -2.20 -4.10
N LYS A 81 0.81 -2.66 -2.99
CA LYS A 81 0.33 -4.03 -2.82
C LYS A 81 -1.19 -4.08 -2.80
N LEU A 82 -1.79 -3.92 -3.99
CA LEU A 82 -3.21 -4.21 -4.18
C LEU A 82 -3.52 -5.66 -3.80
N THR A 83 -4.50 -5.83 -2.93
CA THR A 83 -4.96 -7.11 -2.39
C THR A 83 -6.48 -7.18 -2.51
N THR A 84 -6.98 -8.28 -3.08
CA THR A 84 -8.42 -8.55 -3.12
C THR A 84 -8.87 -9.19 -1.81
N VAL A 85 -9.97 -8.69 -1.24
CA VAL A 85 -10.63 -9.26 -0.07
C VAL A 85 -12.06 -9.60 -0.46
N GLU A 86 -12.41 -10.89 -0.41
CA GLU A 86 -13.76 -11.35 -0.73
C GLU A 86 -14.78 -10.96 0.35
N HIS A 87 -16.02 -10.66 -0.04
CA HIS A 87 -17.11 -10.35 0.91
C HIS A 87 -17.58 -11.56 1.71
N SER A 88 -17.22 -12.78 1.27
CA SER A 88 -17.50 -14.04 1.95
C SER A 88 -16.70 -14.21 3.25
N VAL A 89 -15.59 -13.49 3.41
CA VAL A 89 -14.70 -13.62 4.58
C VAL A 89 -15.19 -12.79 5.75
N LYS A 90 -14.94 -13.27 6.97
CA LYS A 90 -15.23 -12.51 8.19
C LYS A 90 -14.26 -11.33 8.30
N VAL A 91 -14.81 -10.12 8.22
CA VAL A 91 -14.06 -8.87 8.40
C VAL A 91 -14.55 -8.10 9.62
N PHE A 92 -13.71 -7.22 10.12
CA PHE A 92 -14.02 -6.36 11.25
C PHE A 92 -13.65 -4.93 10.89
N PHE A 93 -14.65 -4.07 10.69
CA PHE A 93 -14.46 -2.66 10.38
C PHE A 93 -14.11 -1.90 11.66
N ILE A 94 -12.95 -1.25 11.69
CA ILE A 94 -12.44 -0.54 12.86
C ILE A 94 -12.54 0.98 12.74
N GLY A 95 -12.80 1.49 11.54
CA GLY A 95 -12.79 2.93 11.26
C GLY A 95 -12.77 3.25 9.77
N HIS A 96 -12.45 4.50 9.44
CA HIS A 96 -12.34 5.02 8.07
C HIS A 96 -11.20 6.05 7.95
N ILE A 97 -10.75 6.30 6.72
CA ILE A 97 -9.83 7.40 6.38
C ILE A 97 -10.66 8.67 6.16
N GLU A 98 -10.19 9.82 6.64
CA GLU A 98 -10.87 11.09 6.38
C GLU A 98 -10.81 11.46 4.89
N GLY A 99 -11.84 12.12 4.34
CA GLY A 99 -11.96 12.37 2.90
C GLY A 99 -10.71 12.97 2.24
N LYS A 100 -10.15 14.04 2.82
CA LYS A 100 -8.92 14.69 2.33
C LYS A 100 -7.68 13.78 2.32
N ASP A 101 -7.61 12.85 3.27
CA ASP A 101 -6.47 11.93 3.39
C ASP A 101 -6.71 10.70 2.52
N PHE A 102 -7.96 10.42 2.14
CA PHE A 102 -8.29 9.40 1.16
C PHE A 102 -7.79 9.78 -0.24
N ASP A 103 -7.78 11.07 -0.58
CA ASP A 103 -7.16 11.55 -1.82
C ASP A 103 -5.67 11.16 -1.88
N VAL A 104 -4.94 11.34 -0.77
CA VAL A 104 -3.54 10.90 -0.65
C VAL A 104 -3.40 9.38 -0.83
N VAL A 105 -4.33 8.60 -0.25
CA VAL A 105 -4.35 7.15 -0.42
C VAL A 105 -4.56 6.78 -1.91
N SER A 106 -5.55 7.39 -2.55
CA SER A 106 -5.89 7.15 -3.95
C SER A 106 -4.71 7.50 -4.88
N ASP A 107 -4.12 8.68 -4.71
CA ASP A 107 -2.99 9.16 -5.50
C ASP A 107 -1.76 8.25 -5.32
N ALA A 108 -1.46 7.84 -4.09
CA ALA A 108 -0.35 6.94 -3.80
C ALA A 108 -0.52 5.57 -4.45
N VAL A 109 -1.75 5.03 -4.44
CA VAL A 109 -2.08 3.76 -5.12
C VAL A 109 -1.93 3.90 -6.63
N ASN A 110 -2.48 4.97 -7.22
CA ASN A 110 -2.40 5.23 -8.66
C ASN A 110 -0.95 5.37 -9.12
N GLN A 111 -0.14 6.16 -8.41
CA GLN A 111 1.28 6.32 -8.72
C GLN A 111 2.02 4.98 -8.65
N CYS A 112 1.84 4.20 -7.58
CA CYS A 112 2.47 2.89 -7.45
C CYS A 112 2.05 1.91 -8.56
N TRP A 113 0.79 1.98 -8.98
CA TRP A 113 0.22 1.15 -10.04
C TRP A 113 0.81 1.51 -11.42
N GLU A 114 0.85 2.80 -11.74
CA GLU A 114 1.45 3.31 -12.98
C GLU A 114 2.93 2.91 -13.10
N GLU A 115 3.72 3.13 -12.05
CA GLU A 115 5.13 2.74 -12.01
C GLU A 115 5.33 1.24 -12.27
N LYS A 116 4.43 0.40 -11.71
CA LYS A 116 4.46 -1.06 -11.90
C LYS A 116 4.17 -1.43 -13.36
N ILE A 117 3.17 -0.80 -13.99
CA ILE A 117 2.82 -1.02 -15.39
C ILE A 117 3.95 -0.58 -16.32
N HIS A 118 4.51 0.62 -16.11
CA HIS A 118 5.61 1.14 -16.95
C HIS A 118 6.87 0.28 -16.85
N ARG A 119 7.19 -0.24 -15.67
CA ARG A 119 8.29 -1.21 -15.51
C ARG A 119 8.05 -2.47 -16.33
N HIS A 120 6.83 -2.99 -16.33
CA HIS A 120 6.48 -4.19 -17.10
C HIS A 120 6.58 -3.96 -18.62
N LYS A 121 6.18 -2.79 -19.13
CA LYS A 121 6.34 -2.42 -20.55
C LYS A 121 7.81 -2.36 -20.98
N ARG A 122 8.66 -1.67 -20.22
CA ARG A 122 10.11 -1.60 -20.52
C ARG A 122 10.78 -2.96 -20.51
N GLY A 123 10.42 -3.83 -19.56
CA GLY A 123 10.93 -5.21 -19.51
C GLY A 123 10.58 -6.00 -20.76
N LYS A 124 9.33 -5.89 -21.26
CA LYS A 124 8.91 -6.56 -22.50
C LYS A 124 9.65 -6.05 -23.73
N GLU A 125 9.80 -4.74 -23.90
CA GLU A 125 10.54 -4.17 -25.03
C GLU A 125 12.04 -4.57 -25.03
N SER A 126 12.63 -4.76 -23.84
CA SER A 126 14.04 -5.18 -23.73
C SER A 126 14.23 -6.62 -24.22
N VAL A 127 13.32 -7.52 -23.83
CA VAL A 127 13.34 -8.94 -24.22
C VAL A 127 13.03 -9.12 -25.72
N GLU A 128 12.11 -8.33 -26.27
CA GLU A 128 11.79 -8.35 -27.70
C GLU A 128 12.97 -7.87 -28.56
N ARG A 129 13.69 -6.81 -28.13
CA ARG A 129 14.89 -6.32 -28.84
C ARG A 129 16.02 -7.35 -28.87
N GLU A 130 16.27 -8.06 -27.76
CA GLU A 130 17.29 -9.13 -27.70
C GLU A 130 16.91 -10.33 -28.57
N SER A 131 15.62 -10.68 -28.64
CA SER A 131 15.11 -11.80 -29.45
C SER A 131 15.14 -11.53 -30.96
N SER A 132 15.13 -10.27 -31.38
CA SER A 132 15.24 -9.86 -32.78
C SER A 132 16.67 -9.85 -33.35
N THR A 133 17.69 -10.00 -32.50
CA THR A 133 19.10 -10.14 -32.89
C THR A 133 19.50 -11.62 -32.99
N HIS A 134 18.91 -12.37 -33.92
CA HIS A 134 19.50 -13.64 -34.37
C HIS A 134 20.36 -13.38 -35.61
N PRO A 135 21.66 -13.75 -35.63
CA PRO A 135 22.47 -13.65 -36.83
C PRO A 135 21.97 -14.68 -37.83
N SER A 136 21.57 -14.23 -39.02
CA SER A 136 21.39 -15.08 -40.19
C SER A 136 22.76 -15.66 -40.56
N TYR A 137 23.01 -16.91 -40.19
CA TYR A 137 24.15 -17.66 -40.70
C TYR A 137 23.88 -18.01 -42.16
N SER A 138 24.66 -17.38 -43.04
CA SER A 138 24.79 -17.68 -44.47
C SER A 138 25.71 -18.87 -44.70
#